data_AF-A0AA42BMJ6-F1
#
_entry.id   AF-A0AA42BMJ6-F1
#
_cell.length_a   1.000
_cell.length_b   1.000
_cell.length_c   1.000
_cell.angle_alpha   90.00
_cell.angle_beta   90.00
_cell.angle_gamma   90.00
#
_symmetry.space_group_name_H-M   'P 1'
#
loop_
_entity.id
_entity.type
_entity.pdbx_description
1 polymer ?
#
loop_
_entity_poly.entity_id
_entity_poly.type
_entity_poly.pdbx_seq_one_letter_code
_entity_poly.pdbx_strand_id
1 'polypeptide(L)' 'IRTSVDHGTALDLAGKGEADSGSFTQAMLKAIELAKHQQ' A
#
# COMPACT_ATOMS: atom_id res chain seq x y z
N ILE A 1 10.61 -5.16 8.13
CA ILE A 1 9.15 -5.01 8.37
C ILE A 1 8.41 -5.13 7.06
N ARG A 2 7.31 -5.90 7.01
CA ARG A 2 6.45 -6.04 5.83
C ARG A 2 5.07 -5.48 6.16
N THR A 3 4.57 -4.60 5.31
CA THR A 3 3.17 -4.16 5.28
C THR A 3 2.55 -4.56 3.94
N SER A 4 1.23 -4.41 3.79
CA SER A 4 0.51 -4.76 2.57
C SER A 4 -0.70 -3.83 2.43
N VAL A 5 -1.17 -3.71 1.19
CA VAL A 5 -2.48 -3.15 0.87
C VAL A 5 -3.61 -4.00 1.48
N ASP A 6 -4.78 -3.38 1.65
CA ASP A 6 -6.02 -3.97 2.15
C ASP A 6 -7.00 -4.41 1.05
N HIS A 7 -6.58 -4.34 -0.22
CA HIS A 7 -7.39 -4.74 -1.37
C HIS A 7 -6.73 -5.85 -2.19
N GLY A 8 -7.51 -6.47 -3.07
CA GLY A 8 -7.06 -7.48 -4.02
C GLY A 8 -6.42 -6.88 -5.29
N THR A 9 -6.37 -7.68 -6.35
CA THR A 9 -5.70 -7.32 -7.61
C THR A 9 -6.45 -6.31 -8.49
N ALA A 10 -7.77 -6.16 -8.31
CA ALA A 10 -8.62 -5.25 -9.09
C ALA A 10 -8.35 -5.33 -10.61
N LEU A 11 -8.37 -6.54 -11.18
CA LEU A 11 -8.06 -6.78 -12.60
C LEU A 11 -8.96 -5.99 -13.56
N ASP A 12 -10.19 -5.72 -13.13
CA ASP A 12 -11.17 -4.89 -13.83
C ASP A 12 -10.76 -3.41 -13.91
N LEU A 13 -9.88 -2.92 -13.03
CA LEU A 13 -9.35 -1.55 -13.03
C LEU A 13 -7.97 -1.44 -13.71
N ALA A 14 -7.34 -2.55 -14.06
CA ALA A 14 -5.99 -2.58 -14.61
C ALA A 14 -5.92 -1.79 -15.94
N GLY A 15 -5.02 -0.80 -15.98
CA GLY A 15 -4.81 0.04 -17.16
C GLY A 15 -5.84 1.15 -17.38
N LYS A 16 -6.85 1.30 -16.50
CA LYS A 16 -7.88 2.34 -16.64
C LYS A 16 -7.53 3.67 -15.98
N GLY A 17 -6.54 3.68 -15.09
CA GLY A 17 -6.20 4.87 -14.30
C GLY A 17 -7.19 5.19 -13.17
N GLU A 18 -8.08 4.26 -12.85
CA GLU A 18 -9.15 4.42 -11.85
C GLU A 18 -8.80 3.80 -10.47
N ALA A 19 -7.64 3.15 -10.35
CA ALA A 19 -7.22 2.52 -9.11
C ALA A 19 -6.87 3.57 -8.05
N ASP A 20 -7.46 3.43 -6.85
CA ASP A 20 -7.09 4.26 -5.70
C ASP A 20 -5.76 3.78 -5.07
N SER A 21 -4.81 4.70 -4.93
CA SER A 21 -3.49 4.43 -4.34
C SER A 21 -3.43 4.69 -2.82
N GLY A 22 -4.54 5.06 -2.18
CA GLY A 22 -4.60 5.41 -0.76
C GLY A 22 -4.04 4.31 0.15
N SER A 23 -4.53 3.08 -0.01
CA SER A 23 -4.10 1.92 0.77
C SER A 23 -2.61 1.62 0.63
N PHE A 24 -2.09 1.68 -0.60
CA PHE A 24 -0.66 1.47 -0.88
C PHE A 24 0.21 2.52 -0.19
N THR A 25 -0.20 3.79 -0.26
CA THR A 25 0.49 4.90 0.41
C THR A 25 0.55 4.68 1.93
N GLN A 26 -0.57 4.29 2.55
CA GLN A 26 -0.61 3.99 3.99
C GLN A 26 0.27 2.80 4.37
N ALA A 27 0.24 1.72 3.59
CA ALA A 27 1.09 0.55 3.82
C ALA A 27 2.59 0.94 3.80
N MET A 28 3.00 1.75 2.83
CA MET A 28 4.39 2.23 2.71
C MET A 28 4.78 3.11 3.90
N LEU A 29 3.96 4.10 4.25
CA LEU A 29 4.22 4.98 5.40
C LEU A 29 4.33 4.19 6.70
N LYS A 30 3.47 3.18 6.88
CA LYS A 30 3.51 2.34 8.08
C LYS A 30 4.78 1.51 8.17
N ALA A 31 5.29 1.00 7.05
CA ALA A 31 6.56 0.28 7.03
C ALA A 31 7.73 1.19 7.45
N ILE A 32 7.74 2.43 6.97
CA ILE A 32 8.77 3.43 7.33
C ILE A 32 8.69 3.78 8.82
N GLU A 33 7.48 4.04 9.35
CA GLU A 33 7.25 4.33 10.77
C GLU A 33 7.80 3.19 11.65
N LEU A 34 7.38 1.96 11.37
CA LEU A 34 7.84 0.79 12.12
C LEU A 34 9.35 0.58 12.00
N ALA A 35 9.96 0.85 10.84
CA ALA A 35 11.39 0.70 10.63
C ALA A 35 12.18 1.72 11.44
N LYS A 36 11.68 2.95 11.57
CA LYS A 36 12.27 3.99 12.43
C LYS A 36 12.15 3.65 13.91
N HIS A 37 11.07 2.98 14.33
CA HIS A 37 10.88 2.54 15.72
C HIS A 37 11.71 1.31 16.10
N GLN A 38 12.35 0.63 15.14
CA GLN A 38 13.21 -0.54 15.37
C GLN A 38 14.72 -0.25 15.28
N GLN A 39 15.11 1.03 15.10
CA GLN A 39 16.50 1.49 15.25
C GLN A 39 16.79 1.87 16.70
#